data_AF-A0A520YAY8-F1
#
_entry.id   AF-A0A520YAY8-F1
#
_cell.length_a   1.000
_cell.length_b   1.000
_cell.length_c   1.000
_cell.angle_alpha   90.00
_cell.angle_beta   90.00
_cell.angle_gamma   90.00
#
_symmetry.space_group_name_H-M   'P 1'
#
loop_
_entity.id
_entity.type
_entity.pdbx_description
1 polymer ?
#
loop_
_entity_poly.entity_id
_entity_poly.type
_entity_poly.pdbx_seq_one_letter_code
_entity_poly.pdbx_strand_id
1 'polypeptide(L)'
;MAKPKKRYVCQACGSIATRWQGQCADCAEWNTLVEDASNVVTTFTKKHNLQGGGRRISFVGLDDEVALPARMQTGIAEFDRAIGGGLVPGSATLIGGDPGIGKSTLLLQVAARLAAAGKRSIYISGEEAADQVRLRARRLGLGDAPLMLAASN
;
A
#
# COMPACT_ATOMS: atom_id res chain seq x y z
N MET A 1 -10.36 26.96 5.61
CA MET A 1 -9.00 27.57 5.67
C MET A 1 -8.84 28.23 7.04
N ALA A 2 -7.85 27.80 7.82
CA ALA A 2 -7.58 28.43 9.13
C ALA A 2 -6.99 29.82 8.91
N LYS A 3 -7.66 30.85 9.45
CA LYS A 3 -7.24 32.25 9.34
C LYS A 3 -5.91 32.41 10.12
N PRO A 4 -4.82 32.91 9.50
CA PRO A 4 -3.55 33.08 10.20
C PRO A 4 -3.75 34.03 11.39
N LYS A 5 -3.39 33.57 12.60
CA LYS A 5 -3.44 34.40 13.81
C LYS A 5 -2.25 35.37 13.75
N LYS A 6 -2.54 36.65 13.52
CA LYS A 6 -1.55 37.74 13.54
C LYS A 6 -0.97 37.89 14.95
N ARG A 7 0.34 38.06 15.06
CA ARG A 7 1.08 38.29 16.31
C ARG A 7 1.85 39.60 16.18
N TYR A 8 1.83 40.42 17.22
CA TYR A 8 2.56 41.69 17.29
C TYR A 8 3.55 41.62 18.44
N VAL A 9 4.78 42.07 18.20
CA VAL A 9 5.86 42.09 19.19
C VAL A 9 6.31 43.53 19.41
N CYS A 10 6.38 43.94 20.68
CA CYS A 10 6.90 45.24 21.05
C CYS A 10 8.42 45.27 20.87
N GLN A 11 8.93 46.17 20.02
CA GLN A 11 10.37 46.32 19.78
C GLN A 11 11.13 46.95 20.96
N ALA A 12 10.43 47.56 21.92
CA ALA A 12 11.05 48.18 23.09
C ALA A 12 11.20 47.21 24.29
N CYS A 13 10.22 46.34 24.54
CA CYS A 13 10.22 45.44 25.70
C CYS A 13 10.04 43.96 25.37
N GLY A 14 9.80 43.60 24.11
CA GLY A 14 9.65 42.22 23.66
C GLY A 14 8.29 41.58 23.97
N SER A 15 7.34 42.32 24.54
CA SER A 15 6.03 41.77 24.88
C SER A 15 5.17 41.47 23.65
N ILE A 16 4.24 40.52 23.80
CA ILE A 16 3.51 39.91 22.68
C ILE A 16 2.02 40.20 22.81
N ALA A 17 1.44 40.75 21.75
CA ALA A 17 0.01 41.00 21.63
C ALA A 17 -0.60 40.25 20.43
N THR A 18 -1.87 39.88 20.55
CA THR A 18 -2.65 39.21 19.49
C THR A 18 -3.40 40.19 18.59
N ARG A 19 -3.39 41.48 18.93
CA ARG A 19 -3.98 42.58 18.15
C ARG A 19 -3.08 43.80 18.22
N TRP A 20 -3.08 44.62 17.18
CA TRP A 20 -2.41 45.92 17.21
C TRP A 20 -3.30 46.93 17.94
N GLN A 21 -2.72 47.77 18.79
CA GLN A 21 -3.45 48.75 19.58
C GLN A 21 -2.68 50.06 19.80
N GLY A 22 -1.67 50.36 18.97
CA GLY A 22 -0.87 51.58 19.03
C GLY A 22 0.11 51.66 20.21
N GLN A 23 -0.33 51.35 21.42
CA GLN A 23 0.47 51.39 22.65
C GLN A 23 0.71 50.00 23.23
N CYS A 24 1.96 49.73 23.63
CA CYS A 24 2.33 48.51 24.34
C CYS A 24 1.69 48.49 25.75
N ALA A 25 1.01 47.39 26.09
CA ALA A 25 0.35 47.25 27.40
C ALA A 25 1.33 47.09 28.57
N ASP A 26 2.57 46.63 28.30
CA ASP A 26 3.53 46.29 29.35
C ASP A 26 4.57 47.39 29.61
N CYS A 27 5.02 48.10 28.56
CA CYS A 27 5.99 49.20 28.71
C CYS A 27 5.42 50.59 28.41
N ALA A 28 4.14 50.69 28.07
CA ALA A 28 3.44 51.95 27.73
C ALA A 28 4.01 52.74 26.54
N GLU A 29 5.00 52.20 25.82
CA GLU A 29 5.57 52.84 24.62
C GLU A 29 4.60 52.81 23.44
N TRP A 30 4.65 53.88 22.65
CA TRP A 30 3.78 54.08 21.48
C TRP A 30 4.47 53.65 20.18
N ASN A 31 3.70 53.08 19.26
CA ASN A 31 4.13 52.66 17.92
C ASN A 31 5.30 51.65 17.89
N THR A 32 5.55 50.95 19.00
CA THR A 32 6.61 49.94 19.11
C THR A 32 6.14 48.53 18.79
N LEU A 33 4.82 48.30 18.68
CA LEU A 33 4.24 47.01 18.32
C LEU A 33 4.33 46.76 16.81
N VAL A 34 5.19 45.84 16.40
CA VAL A 34 5.39 45.45 14.99
C VAL A 34 4.83 44.05 14.74
N GLU A 35 4.15 43.85 13.62
CA GLU A 35 3.63 42.54 13.22
C GLU A 35 4.81 41.60 12.96
N ASP A 36 4.89 40.52 13.74
CA ASP A 36 5.92 39.51 13.59
C ASP A 36 5.57 38.64 12.39
N ALA A 37 6.24 38.90 11.26
CA ALA A 37 6.10 38.15 10.02
C ALA A 37 6.75 36.76 10.08
N SER A 38 7.35 36.37 11.22
CA SER A 38 7.83 35.01 11.39
C SER A 38 6.62 34.08 11.48
N ASN A 39 6.27 33.51 10.33
CA ASN A 39 5.61 32.23 10.25
C ASN A 39 6.48 31.27 11.06
N VAL A 40 6.16 31.08 12.34
CA VAL A 40 6.80 30.08 13.18
C VAL A 40 6.45 28.74 12.56
N VAL A 41 7.33 28.27 11.68
CA VAL A 41 7.29 26.93 11.14
C VAL A 41 7.67 26.02 12.30
N THR A 42 6.67 25.60 13.06
CA THR A 42 6.81 24.48 13.98
C THR A 42 7.30 23.27 13.18
N THR A 43 8.08 22.38 13.79
CA THR A 43 8.43 21.08 13.20
C THR A 43 7.18 20.28 12.76
N PHE A 44 6.02 20.59 13.34
CA PHE A 44 4.71 20.10 12.92
C PHE A 44 4.24 20.68 11.57
N THR A 45 4.51 21.95 11.26
CA THR A 45 4.16 22.58 9.97
C THR A 45 5.05 22.12 8.81
N LYS A 46 6.29 21.67 9.06
CA LYS A 46 7.12 21.01 8.02
C LYS A 46 6.53 19.68 7.54
N LYS A 47 5.86 18.92 8.41
CA LYS A 47 5.23 17.61 8.05
C LYS A 47 3.86 17.74 7.40
N HIS A 48 3.15 18.84 7.62
CA HIS A 48 1.81 19.09 7.07
C HIS A 48 1.78 20.26 6.09
N ASN A 49 2.88 20.51 5.37
CA ASN A 49 2.90 21.52 4.32
C ASN A 49 2.06 21.06 3.11
N LEU A 50 0.75 21.26 3.21
CA LEU A 50 -0.24 21.00 2.15
C LEU A 50 -0.11 21.97 0.96
N GLN A 51 0.85 22.91 0.99
CA GLN A 51 1.10 23.87 -0.09
C GLN A 51 1.86 23.26 -1.27
N GLY A 52 2.44 22.07 -1.10
CA GLY A 52 3.18 21.36 -2.15
C GLY A 52 2.33 20.82 -3.29
N GLY A 53 1.00 20.91 -3.22
CA GLY A 53 0.08 20.30 -4.18
C GLY A 53 0.22 18.78 -4.18
N GLY A 54 -0.75 18.05 -3.64
CA GLY A 54 -0.73 16.59 -3.69
C GLY A 54 -0.59 16.07 -5.12
N ARG A 55 -0.12 14.82 -5.28
CA ARG A 55 -0.10 14.15 -6.59
C ARG A 55 -1.50 14.22 -7.19
N ARG A 56 -1.67 14.89 -8.34
CA ARG A 56 -2.94 14.96 -9.04
C ARG A 56 -3.37 13.53 -9.41
N ILE A 57 -4.54 13.13 -8.94
CA ILE A 57 -5.21 11.90 -9.35
C ILE A 57 -6.17 12.28 -10.46
N SER A 58 -6.01 11.68 -11.64
CA SER A 58 -6.96 11.83 -12.74
C SER A 58 -8.23 11.06 -12.40
N PHE A 59 -9.38 11.74 -12.50
CA PHE A 59 -10.67 11.05 -12.54
C PHE A 59 -10.81 10.38 -13.90
N VAL A 60 -11.26 9.13 -13.91
CA VAL A 60 -11.58 8.34 -15.10
C VAL A 60 -13.03 7.90 -15.00
N GLY A 61 -13.69 7.71 -16.14
CA GLY A 61 -15.05 7.18 -16.21
C GLY A 61 -15.08 5.72 -15.76
N LEU A 62 -16.20 5.30 -15.18
CA LEU A 62 -16.39 3.88 -14.84
C LEU A 62 -16.64 3.01 -16.09
N ASP A 63 -17.13 3.63 -17.14
CA ASP A 63 -17.48 3.08 -18.45
C ASP A 63 -16.40 3.28 -19.51
N ASP A 64 -15.25 3.84 -19.13
CA ASP A 64 -14.10 3.98 -20.03
C ASP A 64 -13.67 2.60 -20.56
N GLU A 65 -13.37 2.51 -21.86
CA GLU A 65 -12.86 1.27 -22.45
C GLU A 65 -11.49 0.92 -21.85
N VAL A 66 -11.39 -0.29 -21.28
CA VAL A 66 -10.15 -0.82 -20.70
C VAL A 66 -9.76 -2.11 -21.41
N ALA A 67 -8.54 -2.15 -21.93
CA ALA A 67 -7.96 -3.38 -22.45
C ALA A 67 -7.75 -4.39 -21.31
N LEU A 68 -8.29 -5.60 -21.48
CA LEU A 68 -8.11 -6.67 -20.49
C LEU A 68 -6.64 -7.10 -20.44
N PRO A 69 -6.08 -7.31 -19.24
CA PRO A 69 -4.70 -7.76 -19.10
C PRO A 69 -4.54 -9.17 -19.67
N ALA A 70 -3.38 -9.44 -20.26
CA ALA A 70 -3.02 -10.79 -20.69
C ALA A 70 -2.99 -11.74 -19.48
N ARG A 71 -3.74 -12.84 -19.56
CA ARG A 71 -3.85 -13.83 -18.49
C ARG A 71 -2.86 -14.97 -18.69
N MET A 72 -2.28 -15.44 -17.59
CA MET A 72 -1.44 -16.63 -17.55
C MET A 72 -2.32 -17.84 -17.31
N GLN A 73 -2.42 -18.72 -18.31
CA GLN A 73 -3.11 -20.00 -18.15
C GLN A 73 -2.33 -20.92 -17.22
N THR A 74 -3.02 -21.58 -16.31
CA THR A 74 -2.43 -22.58 -15.42
C THR A 74 -2.35 -23.96 -16.06
N GLY A 75 -3.08 -24.15 -17.16
CA GLY A 75 -3.22 -25.44 -17.83
C GLY A 75 -4.23 -26.36 -17.16
N ILE A 76 -4.95 -25.90 -16.12
CA ILE A 76 -6.10 -26.61 -15.53
C ILE A 76 -7.35 -25.86 -15.95
N ALA A 77 -8.06 -26.37 -16.96
CA ALA A 77 -9.16 -25.67 -17.61
C ALA A 77 -10.25 -25.21 -16.64
N GLU A 78 -10.64 -26.06 -15.69
CA GLU A 78 -11.66 -25.76 -14.69
C GLU A 78 -11.19 -24.68 -13.71
N PHE A 79 -9.91 -24.69 -13.33
CA PHE A 79 -9.33 -23.66 -12.47
C PHE A 79 -9.28 -22.33 -13.21
N ASP A 80 -8.74 -22.32 -14.44
CA ASP A 80 -8.66 -21.13 -15.28
C ASP A 80 -10.07 -20.54 -15.49
N ARG A 81 -11.08 -21.37 -15.78
CA ARG A 81 -12.48 -20.94 -15.87
C ARG A 81 -12.97 -20.30 -14.57
N ALA A 82 -12.69 -20.93 -13.41
CA ALA A 82 -13.14 -20.43 -12.11
C ALA A 82 -12.55 -19.07 -11.74
N ILE A 83 -11.32 -18.75 -12.18
CA ILE A 83 -10.65 -17.47 -11.92
C ILE A 83 -10.79 -16.44 -13.04
N GLY A 84 -11.71 -16.67 -13.99
CA GLY A 84 -12.01 -15.73 -15.08
C GLY A 84 -11.05 -15.80 -16.28
N GLY A 85 -10.52 -16.99 -16.57
CA GLY A 85 -9.69 -17.29 -17.74
C GLY A 85 -8.18 -17.36 -17.49
N GLY A 86 -7.75 -17.54 -16.23
CA GLY A 86 -6.33 -17.61 -15.84
C GLY A 86 -5.88 -16.45 -14.95
N LEU A 87 -4.63 -16.54 -14.49
CA LEU A 87 -4.04 -15.62 -13.51
C LEU A 87 -3.70 -14.26 -14.14
N VAL A 88 -4.02 -13.17 -13.45
CA VAL A 88 -3.69 -11.81 -13.89
C VAL A 88 -2.34 -11.40 -13.29
N PRO A 89 -1.36 -10.92 -14.08
CA PRO A 89 -0.10 -10.40 -13.56
C PRO A 89 -0.33 -9.27 -12.55
N GLY A 90 0.39 -9.31 -11.42
CA GLY A 90 0.27 -8.30 -10.35
C GLY A 90 -0.98 -8.44 -9.47
N SER A 91 -1.77 -9.50 -9.66
CA SER A 91 -2.92 -9.81 -8.81
C SER A 91 -2.58 -10.75 -7.65
N ALA A 92 -3.45 -10.78 -6.65
CA ALA A 92 -3.51 -11.83 -5.63
C ALA A 92 -4.85 -12.55 -5.72
N THR A 93 -4.82 -13.88 -5.62
CA THR A 93 -6.03 -14.73 -5.66
C THR A 93 -6.12 -15.54 -4.37
N LEU A 94 -7.27 -15.47 -3.69
CA LEU A 94 -7.57 -16.25 -2.50
C LEU A 94 -8.46 -17.45 -2.84
N ILE A 95 -8.02 -18.66 -2.50
CA ILE A 95 -8.83 -19.88 -2.61
C ILE A 95 -9.33 -20.26 -1.22
N GLY A 96 -10.63 -20.05 -0.98
CA GLY A 96 -11.34 -20.45 0.24
C GLY A 96 -12.08 -21.78 0.08
N GLY A 97 -12.51 -22.36 1.21
CA GLY A 97 -13.33 -23.57 1.24
C GLY A 97 -13.06 -24.43 2.47
N ASP A 98 -13.89 -25.45 2.69
CA ASP A 98 -13.84 -26.29 3.88
C ASP A 98 -12.51 -27.07 4.02
N PRO A 99 -12.11 -27.42 5.26
CA PRO A 99 -11.00 -28.35 5.47
C PRO A 99 -11.20 -29.65 4.68
N GLY A 100 -10.15 -30.16 4.05
CA GLY A 100 -10.21 -31.42 3.30
C GLY A 100 -10.81 -31.34 1.88
N ILE A 101 -11.37 -30.20 1.45
CA ILE A 101 -11.96 -30.06 0.09
C ILE A 101 -10.92 -30.09 -1.06
N GLY A 102 -9.62 -30.17 -0.73
CA GLY A 102 -8.55 -30.33 -1.72
C GLY A 102 -7.86 -29.03 -2.17
N LYS A 103 -8.02 -27.91 -1.45
CA LYS A 103 -7.39 -26.61 -1.79
C LYS A 103 -5.88 -26.71 -2.01
N SER A 104 -5.14 -27.21 -1.02
CA SER A 104 -3.68 -27.34 -1.09
C SER A 104 -3.24 -28.31 -2.18
N THR A 105 -4.02 -29.37 -2.42
CA THR A 105 -3.79 -30.34 -3.50
C THR A 105 -3.96 -29.70 -4.89
N LEU A 106 -5.00 -28.88 -5.07
CA LEU A 106 -5.24 -28.14 -6.31
C LEU A 106 -4.15 -27.08 -6.54
N LEU A 107 -3.84 -26.28 -5.52
CA LEU A 107 -2.84 -25.22 -5.63
C LEU A 107 -1.43 -25.77 -5.89
N LEU A 108 -1.08 -26.93 -5.32
CA LEU A 108 0.17 -27.61 -5.63
C LEU A 108 0.24 -28.05 -7.10
N GLN A 109 -0.85 -28.57 -7.67
CA GLN A 109 -0.94 -28.91 -9.10
C GLN A 109 -0.81 -27.68 -9.99
N VAL A 110 -1.49 -26.59 -9.66
CA VAL A 110 -1.39 -25.31 -10.39
C VAL A 110 0.05 -24.82 -10.39
N ALA A 111 0.69 -24.74 -9.22
CA ALA A 111 2.07 -24.26 -9.09
C ALA A 111 3.06 -25.14 -9.87
N ALA A 112 2.89 -26.46 -9.81
CA ALA A 112 3.73 -27.42 -10.53
C ALA A 112 3.55 -27.31 -12.06
N ARG A 113 2.33 -27.12 -12.56
CA ARG A 113 2.07 -26.91 -14.01
C ARG A 113 2.66 -25.61 -14.51
N LEU A 114 2.54 -24.53 -13.74
CA LEU A 114 3.18 -23.26 -14.07
C LEU A 114 4.71 -23.39 -14.11
N ALA A 115 5.30 -24.10 -13.15
CA ALA A 115 6.72 -24.41 -13.15
C ALA A 115 7.14 -25.21 -14.39
N ALA A 116 6.40 -26.27 -14.74
CA ALA A 116 6.65 -27.09 -15.92
C ALA A 116 6.50 -26.29 -17.23
N ALA A 117 5.64 -25.28 -17.27
CA ALA A 117 5.49 -24.36 -18.39
C ALA A 117 6.61 -23.27 -18.44
N GLY A 118 7.68 -23.43 -17.66
CA GLY A 118 8.83 -22.53 -17.65
C GLY A 118 8.62 -21.24 -16.84
N LYS A 119 7.56 -21.14 -16.04
CA LYS A 119 7.35 -19.99 -15.15
C LYS A 119 8.08 -20.22 -13.84
N ARG A 120 8.80 -19.20 -13.37
CA ARG A 120 9.43 -19.25 -12.04
C ARG A 120 8.33 -19.27 -10.98
N SER A 121 8.15 -20.42 -10.34
CA SER A 121 7.11 -20.65 -9.34
C SER A 121 7.72 -21.09 -8.01
N ILE A 122 7.12 -20.64 -6.91
CA ILE A 122 7.51 -20.99 -5.55
C ILE A 122 6.25 -21.42 -4.81
N TYR A 123 6.29 -22.58 -4.16
CA TYR A 123 5.26 -23.05 -3.23
C TYR A 123 5.76 -22.83 -1.81
N ILE A 124 5.03 -22.06 -1.02
CA ILE A 124 5.36 -21.75 0.38
C ILE A 124 4.29 -22.36 1.27
N SER A 125 4.70 -23.18 2.23
CA SER A 125 3.82 -23.83 3.21
C SER A 125 4.04 -23.24 4.60
N GLY A 126 2.94 -22.85 5.27
CA GLY A 126 2.94 -22.47 6.68
C GLY A 126 2.37 -23.54 7.62
N GLU A 127 1.66 -24.54 7.08
CA GLU A 127 0.95 -25.55 7.87
C GLU A 127 1.59 -26.95 7.79
N GLU A 128 2.22 -27.28 6.66
CA GLU A 128 2.79 -28.60 6.39
C GLU A 128 4.31 -28.54 6.22
N ALA A 129 5.02 -29.56 6.71
CA ALA A 129 6.47 -29.68 6.55
C ALA A 129 6.85 -29.96 5.08
N ALA A 130 8.05 -29.58 4.67
CA ALA A 130 8.50 -29.72 3.28
C ALA A 130 8.40 -31.17 2.76
N ASP A 131 8.71 -32.15 3.60
CA ASP A 131 8.67 -33.57 3.21
C ASP A 131 7.24 -34.09 3.01
N GLN A 132 6.26 -33.60 3.77
CA GLN A 132 4.85 -33.93 3.58
C GLN A 132 4.35 -33.41 2.23
N VAL A 133 4.71 -32.17 1.88
CA VAL A 133 4.38 -31.57 0.58
C VAL A 133 5.06 -32.36 -0.55
N ARG A 134 6.34 -32.72 -0.40
CA ARG A 134 7.08 -33.54 -1.39
C ARG A 134 6.45 -34.92 -1.59
N LEU A 135 6.04 -35.60 -0.53
CA LEU A 135 5.33 -36.89 -0.60
C LEU A 135 3.97 -36.76 -1.31
N ARG A 136 3.26 -35.65 -1.12
CA ARG A 136 2.02 -35.37 -1.86
C ARG A 136 2.31 -35.12 -3.35
N ALA A 137 3.31 -34.29 -3.66
CA ALA A 137 3.71 -34.01 -5.04
C ALA A 137 4.05 -35.29 -5.80
N ARG A 138 4.81 -36.21 -5.19
CA ARG A 138 5.12 -37.52 -5.79
C ARG A 138 3.87 -38.35 -6.06
N ARG A 139 2.93 -38.43 -5.11
CA ARG A 139 1.65 -39.15 -5.28
C ARG A 139 0.80 -38.60 -6.43
N LEU A 140 0.92 -37.30 -6.70
CA LEU A 140 0.20 -36.62 -7.78
C LEU A 140 0.95 -36.64 -9.13
N GLY A 141 2.13 -37.28 -9.21
CA GLY A 141 2.96 -37.27 -10.42
C GLY A 141 3.63 -35.93 -10.72
N LEU A 142 3.84 -35.09 -9.71
CA LEU A 142 4.42 -33.74 -9.84
C LEU A 142 5.88 -33.68 -9.36
N GLY A 143 6.49 -34.83 -9.05
CA GLY A 143 7.80 -34.89 -8.39
C GLY A 143 8.95 -34.26 -9.18
N ASP A 144 8.85 -34.24 -10.51
CA ASP A 144 9.88 -33.73 -11.41
C ASP A 144 9.63 -32.28 -11.85
N ALA A 145 8.55 -31.65 -11.37
CA ALA A 145 8.27 -30.25 -11.69
C ALA A 145 9.37 -29.35 -11.09
N PRO A 146 9.91 -28.36 -11.83
CA PRO A 146 10.94 -27.44 -11.34
C PRO A 146 10.34 -26.37 -10.41
N LEU A 147 9.58 -26.79 -9.41
CA LEU A 147 8.89 -25.95 -8.43
C LEU A 147 9.74 -25.82 -7.17
N MET A 148 10.12 -24.59 -6.82
CA MET A 148 10.82 -24.33 -5.56
C MET A 148 9.83 -24.46 -4.39
N LEU A 149 10.26 -25.11 -3.30
CA LEU A 149 9.46 -25.34 -2.11
C LEU A 149 10.14 -24.74 -0.88
N ALA A 150 9.39 -24.00 -0.07
CA ALA A 150 9.78 -23.58 1.26
C ALA A 150 8.68 -23.94 2.27
N ALA A 151 9.07 -24.34 3.48
CA ALA A 151 8.17 -24.60 4.59
C ALA A 151 8.73 -23.95 5.86
N SER A 152 7.85 -23.45 6.74
CA SER A 152 8.26 -22.83 8.01
C SER A 152 8.54 -23.84 9.13
N ASN A 153 8.22 -25.13 8.92
CA ASN A 153 8.30 -26.20 9.90
C ASN A 153 9.15 -27.37 9.38
#